data_AF-A0A1Y4EVG9-F1
#
_entry.id   AF-A0A1Y4EVG9-F1
#
_cell.length_a   1.000
_cell.length_b   1.000
_cell.length_c   1.000
_cell.angle_alpha   90.00
_cell.angle_beta   90.00
_cell.angle_gamma   90.00
#
_symmetry.space_group_name_H-M   'P 1'
#
loop_
_entity.id
_entity.type
_entity.pdbx_description
1 polymer ?
#
loop_
_entity_poly.entity_id
_entity_poly.type
_entity_poly.pdbx_seq_one_letter_code
_entity_poly.pdbx_strand_id
1 'polypeptide(L)'
;MWHRNDGASEANIIQNKFTAYLITAVANRKAAYMNKLKAHRRAMEFLERCGAEVETYAEFNLDEGLPLMEQIENPLLLQALLQIKDWERHILLARLLDERSFIELSKNLGVSYKAVSNSYYRLILKLRRMMKGDAMHD
;
A
#
# COMPACT_ATOMS: atom_id res chain seq x y z
N MET A 1 31.03 69.74 -16.29
CA MET A 1 30.28 69.75 -15.02
C MET A 1 29.32 68.56 -15.02
N TRP A 2 29.44 67.62 -14.08
CA TRP A 2 28.44 66.57 -13.90
C TRP A 2 27.25 67.17 -13.16
N HIS A 3 26.12 67.36 -13.84
CA HIS A 3 24.88 67.77 -13.20
C HIS A 3 24.31 66.58 -12.44
N ARG A 4 24.24 66.68 -11.11
CA ARG A 4 23.51 65.73 -10.27
C ARG A 4 22.02 66.08 -10.31
N ASN A 5 21.19 65.04 -10.36
CA ASN A 5 19.74 65.17 -10.22
C ASN A 5 19.46 65.73 -8.82
N ASP A 6 18.91 66.95 -8.78
CA ASP A 6 18.58 67.71 -7.56
C ASP A 6 17.12 67.50 -7.12
N GLY A 7 16.35 66.70 -7.86
CA GLY A 7 14.94 66.44 -7.61
C GLY A 7 13.99 67.62 -7.82
N ALA A 8 14.47 68.76 -8.30
CA ALA A 8 13.68 70.00 -8.39
C ALA A 8 13.01 70.20 -9.77
N SER A 9 13.69 69.82 -10.85
CA SER A 9 13.13 69.92 -12.20
C SER A 9 12.15 68.80 -12.52
N GLU A 10 11.18 69.05 -13.39
CA GLU A 10 10.18 68.06 -13.80
C GLU A 10 10.82 66.80 -14.40
N ALA A 11 11.88 66.96 -15.21
CA ALA A 11 12.66 65.86 -15.75
C ALA A 11 13.33 65.02 -14.65
N ASN A 12 13.89 65.68 -13.63
CA ASN A 12 14.51 65.02 -12.48
C ASN A 12 13.49 64.22 -11.65
N ILE A 13 12.28 64.78 -11.46
CA ILE A 13 11.16 64.12 -10.77
C ILE A 13 10.68 62.89 -11.56
N ILE A 14 10.52 63.00 -12.88
CA ILE A 14 10.10 61.89 -13.74
C ILE A 14 11.14 60.77 -13.73
N GLN A 15 12.43 61.11 -13.83
CA GLN A 15 13.52 60.14 -13.75
C GLN A 15 13.49 59.40 -12.41
N ASN A 16 13.36 60.11 -11.29
CA ASN A 16 13.31 59.50 -9.96
C ASN A 16 12.10 58.56 -9.80
N LYS A 17 10.93 58.94 -10.32
CA LYS A 17 9.73 58.09 -10.32
C LYS A 17 9.92 56.83 -11.16
N PHE A 18 10.49 56.96 -12.36
CA PHE A 18 10.79 55.82 -13.22
C PHE A 18 11.80 54.87 -12.56
N THR A 19 12.87 55.41 -11.99
CA THR A 19 13.89 54.62 -11.28
C THR A 19 13.30 53.89 -10.07
N ALA A 20 12.49 54.57 -9.25
CA ALA A 20 11.81 53.96 -8.10
C ALA A 20 10.86 52.84 -8.53
N TYR A 21 10.06 53.06 -9.58
CA TYR A 21 9.17 52.05 -10.14
C TYR A 21 9.97 50.85 -10.67
N LEU A 22 11.04 51.09 -11.44
CA LEU A 22 11.86 50.03 -12.02
C LEU A 22 12.51 49.17 -10.95
N ILE A 23 13.11 49.79 -9.92
CA ILE A 23 13.71 49.07 -8.79
C ILE A 23 12.66 48.20 -8.09
N THR A 24 11.47 48.74 -7.85
CA THR A 24 10.36 48.03 -7.20
C THR A 24 9.85 46.88 -8.07
N ALA A 25 9.69 47.09 -9.37
CA ALA A 25 9.25 46.07 -10.32
C ALA A 25 10.24 44.91 -10.40
N VAL A 26 11.55 45.19 -10.43
CA VAL A 26 12.60 44.16 -10.41
C VAL A 26 12.59 43.39 -9.09
N ALA A 27 12.46 44.06 -7.95
CA ALA A 27 12.38 43.42 -6.64
C ALA A 27 11.15 42.49 -6.57
N ASN A 28 9.98 42.96 -7.00
CA ASN A 28 8.75 42.18 -7.04
C ASN A 28 8.87 40.98 -7.99
N ARG A 29 9.46 41.17 -9.17
CA ARG A 29 9.68 40.09 -10.13
C ARG A 29 10.61 39.00 -9.58
N LYS A 30 11.67 39.40 -8.86
CA LYS A 30 12.59 38.48 -8.18
C LYS A 30 11.88 37.71 -7.07
N ALA A 31 11.10 38.39 -6.22
CA ALA A 31 10.32 37.75 -5.16
C ALA A 31 9.31 36.75 -5.73
N ALA A 32 8.57 37.12 -6.77
CA ALA A 32 7.62 36.24 -7.45
C ALA A 32 8.30 34.99 -8.03
N TYR A 33 9.46 35.15 -8.67
CA TYR A 33 10.23 34.02 -9.20
C TYR A 33 10.69 33.07 -8.09
N MET A 34 11.25 33.61 -7.00
CA MET A 34 11.69 32.79 -5.85
C MET A 34 10.53 32.08 -5.18
N ASN A 35 9.36 32.71 -5.08
CA ASN A 35 8.15 32.08 -4.53
C ASN A 35 7.66 30.94 -5.42
N LYS A 36 7.67 31.11 -6.75
CA LYS A 36 7.33 30.04 -7.70
C LYS A 36 8.26 28.85 -7.56
N LEU A 37 9.58 29.10 -7.47
CA LEU A 37 10.57 28.04 -7.29
C LEU A 37 10.39 27.29 -5.95
N LYS A 38 10.12 28.02 -4.86
CA LYS A 38 9.82 27.43 -3.55
C LYS A 38 8.55 26.58 -3.58
N ALA A 39 7.49 27.08 -4.22
CA ALA A 39 6.24 26.32 -4.35
C ALA A 39 6.45 25.02 -5.14
N HIS A 40 7.18 25.08 -6.26
CA HIS A 40 7.52 23.90 -7.03
C HIS A 40 8.37 22.91 -6.22
N ARG A 41 9.38 23.39 -5.48
CA ARG A 41 10.21 22.53 -4.64
C ARG A 41 9.39 21.82 -3.56
N ARG A 42 8.51 22.55 -2.85
CA ARG A 42 7.62 21.96 -1.83
C ARG A 42 6.70 20.90 -2.41
N ALA A 43 6.17 21.12 -3.62
CA ALA A 43 5.33 20.13 -4.30
C ALA A 43 6.12 18.86 -4.62
N MET A 44 7.37 19.00 -5.08
CA MET A 44 8.24 17.86 -5.36
C MET A 44 8.65 17.11 -4.09
N GLU A 45 9.06 17.81 -3.03
CA GLU A 45 9.40 17.22 -1.72
C GLU A 45 8.20 16.47 -1.12
N PHE A 46 6.98 16.99 -1.29
CA PHE A 46 5.75 16.31 -0.88
C PHE A 46 5.51 15.02 -1.67
N LEU A 47 5.64 15.08 -3.00
CA LEU A 47 5.47 13.90 -3.86
C LEU A 47 6.52 12.82 -3.58
N GLU A 48 7.77 13.21 -3.37
CA GLU A 48 8.88 12.32 -3.01
C GLU A 48 8.61 11.64 -1.65
N ARG A 49 8.15 12.40 -0.66
CA ARG A 49 7.77 11.83 0.65
C ARG A 49 6.60 10.86 0.54
N CYS A 50 5.55 11.22 -0.21
CA CYS A 50 4.43 10.31 -0.46
C CYS A 50 4.86 9.05 -1.22
N GLY A 51 5.75 9.18 -2.20
CA GLY A 51 6.31 8.04 -2.94
C GLY A 51 7.08 7.08 -2.02
N ALA A 52 7.94 7.63 -1.15
CA ALA A 52 8.70 6.85 -0.17
C ALA A 52 7.79 6.14 0.85
N GLU A 53 6.70 6.78 1.29
CA GLU A 53 5.69 6.14 2.13
C GLU A 53 5.00 4.97 1.40
N VAL A 54 4.63 5.13 0.13
CA VAL A 54 4.00 4.05 -0.65
C VAL A 54 4.95 2.88 -0.90
N GLU A 55 6.22 3.13 -1.21
CA GLU A 55 7.23 2.08 -1.36
C GLU A 55 7.43 1.29 -0.05
N THR A 56 7.42 1.98 1.10
CA THR A 56 7.49 1.29 2.40
C THR A 56 6.26 0.41 2.66
N TYR A 57 5.04 0.84 2.31
CA TYR A 57 3.85 -0.03 2.44
C TYR A 57 3.85 -1.20 1.46
N ALA A 58 4.42 -1.06 0.27
CA ALA A 58 4.51 -2.14 -0.71
C ALA A 58 5.48 -3.25 -0.29
N GLU A 59 6.48 -2.95 0.54
CA GLU A 59 7.38 -3.95 1.14
C GLU A 59 6.72 -4.76 2.26
N PHE A 60 5.65 -4.26 2.89
CA PHE A 60 4.87 -5.04 3.84
C PHE A 60 3.88 -5.93 3.10
N ASN A 61 3.94 -7.24 3.36
CA ASN A 61 2.84 -8.15 3.02
C ASN A 61 1.63 -7.70 3.85
N LEU A 62 0.72 -6.94 3.24
CA LEU A 62 -0.48 -6.40 3.91
C LEU A 62 -1.32 -7.50 4.56
N ASP A 63 -1.20 -8.73 4.07
CA ASP A 63 -1.89 -9.91 4.56
C ASP A 63 -1.26 -10.55 5.80
N GLU A 64 -0.01 -10.22 6.14
CA GLU A 64 0.77 -10.89 7.20
C GLU A 64 0.19 -10.67 8.61
N GLY A 65 -0.74 -9.72 8.78
CA GLY A 65 -1.50 -9.49 10.01
C GLY A 65 -2.96 -9.98 9.98
N LEU A 66 -3.48 -10.42 8.83
CA LEU A 66 -4.86 -10.85 8.69
C LEU A 66 -5.05 -12.30 9.17
N PRO A 67 -6.24 -12.68 9.65
CA PRO A 67 -6.56 -14.09 9.89
C PRO A 67 -6.35 -14.92 8.63
N LEU A 68 -5.85 -16.16 8.77
CA LEU A 68 -5.48 -17.03 7.64
C LEU A 68 -6.56 -17.13 6.54
N MET A 69 -7.85 -17.14 6.90
CA MET A 69 -8.94 -17.22 5.92
C MET A 69 -9.06 -15.96 5.07
N GLU A 70 -8.72 -14.81 5.62
CA GLU A 70 -8.76 -13.51 4.93
C GLU A 70 -7.55 -13.31 4.01
N GLN A 71 -6.46 -14.07 4.23
CA GLN A 71 -5.29 -14.10 3.35
C GLN A 71 -5.51 -14.92 2.06
N ILE A 72 -6.63 -15.66 1.95
CA ILE A 72 -6.88 -16.54 0.80
C ILE A 72 -7.50 -15.75 -0.35
N GLU A 73 -6.69 -15.40 -1.34
CA GLU A 73 -7.14 -14.63 -2.51
C GLU A 73 -8.16 -15.37 -3.39
N ASN A 74 -8.10 -16.71 -3.44
CA ASN A 74 -8.99 -17.49 -4.30
C ASN A 74 -10.37 -17.68 -3.60
N PRO A 75 -11.45 -17.06 -4.12
CA PRO A 75 -12.75 -17.07 -3.44
C PRO A 75 -13.39 -18.46 -3.42
N LEU A 76 -13.15 -19.29 -4.45
CA LEU A 76 -13.67 -20.66 -4.50
C LEU A 76 -12.97 -21.56 -3.48
N LEU A 77 -11.66 -21.38 -3.31
CA LEU A 77 -10.90 -22.10 -2.29
C LEU A 77 -11.34 -21.66 -0.89
N LEU A 78 -11.48 -20.35 -0.66
CA LEU A 78 -11.96 -19.81 0.61
C LEU A 78 -13.34 -20.37 0.95
N GLN A 79 -14.29 -20.31 0.02
CA GLN A 79 -15.63 -20.86 0.20
C GLN A 79 -15.59 -22.37 0.50
N ALA A 80 -14.76 -23.13 -0.22
CA ALA A 80 -14.64 -24.57 -0.01
C ALA A 80 -14.05 -24.89 1.37
N LEU A 81 -13.04 -24.12 1.82
CA LEU A 81 -12.46 -24.26 3.15
C LEU A 81 -13.45 -23.87 4.25
N LEU A 82 -14.27 -22.85 4.07
CA LEU A 82 -15.31 -22.48 5.05
C LEU A 82 -16.43 -23.53 5.17
N GLN A 83 -16.74 -24.24 4.09
CA GLN A 83 -17.81 -25.25 4.05
C GLN A 83 -17.42 -26.64 4.60
N ILE A 84 -16.12 -26.99 4.63
CA ILE A 84 -15.67 -28.24 5.28
C ILE A 84 -15.76 -28.13 6.80
N LYS A 85 -15.87 -29.27 7.49
CA LYS A 85 -16.00 -29.28 8.96
C LYS A 85 -14.71 -28.79 9.62
N ASP A 86 -14.82 -28.11 10.77
CA ASP A 86 -13.68 -27.52 11.47
C ASP A 86 -12.56 -28.54 11.79
N TRP A 87 -12.94 -29.73 12.23
CA TRP A 87 -11.98 -30.80 12.55
C TRP A 87 -11.18 -31.27 11.32
N GLU A 88 -11.86 -31.31 10.18
CA GLU A 88 -11.38 -31.76 8.88
C GLU A 88 -10.45 -30.70 8.29
N ARG A 89 -10.85 -29.44 8.41
CA ARG A 89 -10.05 -28.25 8.08
C ARG A 89 -8.78 -28.18 8.92
N HIS A 90 -8.86 -28.47 10.21
CA HIS A 90 -7.69 -28.49 11.09
C HIS A 90 -6.65 -29.52 10.65
N ILE A 91 -7.08 -30.76 10.33
CA ILE A 91 -6.17 -31.81 9.81
C ILE A 91 -5.48 -31.36 8.52
N LEU A 92 -6.23 -30.74 7.60
CA LEU A 92 -5.69 -30.25 6.34
C LEU A 92 -4.65 -29.16 6.56
N LEU A 93 -4.99 -28.11 7.32
CA LEU A 93 -4.12 -26.96 7.53
C LEU A 93 -2.87 -27.35 8.31
N ALA A 94 -3.00 -28.19 9.34
CA ALA A 94 -1.84 -28.70 10.08
C ALA A 94 -0.94 -29.60 9.23
N ARG A 95 -1.46 -30.23 8.17
CA ARG A 95 -0.65 -30.98 7.20
C ARG A 95 0.07 -30.09 6.21
N LEU A 96 -0.58 -29.02 5.74
CA LEU A 96 -0.08 -28.16 4.67
C LEU A 96 0.82 -27.03 5.17
N LEU A 97 0.51 -26.45 6.31
CA LEU A 97 1.20 -25.28 6.86
C LEU A 97 2.25 -25.68 7.91
N ASP A 98 1.88 -26.56 8.85
CA ASP A 98 2.77 -27.01 9.93
C ASP A 98 3.55 -28.30 9.58
N GLU A 99 3.32 -28.88 8.41
CA GLU A 99 3.91 -30.15 7.93
C GLU A 99 3.77 -31.37 8.87
N ARG A 100 2.86 -31.32 9.85
CA ARG A 100 2.73 -32.35 10.91
C ARG A 100 2.51 -33.73 10.35
N SER A 101 3.08 -34.76 10.94
CA SER A 101 2.83 -36.14 10.47
C SER A 101 1.42 -36.62 10.87
N PHE A 102 0.87 -37.60 10.14
CA PHE A 102 -0.39 -38.24 10.55
C PHE A 102 -0.30 -38.90 11.94
N ILE A 103 0.89 -39.32 12.35
CA ILE A 103 1.15 -39.91 13.68
C ILE A 103 1.04 -38.84 14.77
N GLU A 104 1.61 -37.66 14.54
CA GLU A 104 1.49 -36.53 15.47
C GLU A 104 0.03 -36.07 15.57
N LEU A 105 -0.66 -35.94 14.44
CA LEU A 105 -2.07 -35.56 14.42
C LEU A 105 -2.95 -36.59 15.12
N SER A 106 -2.69 -37.88 14.92
CA SER A 106 -3.44 -38.95 15.58
C SER A 106 -3.27 -38.90 17.10
N LYS A 107 -2.04 -38.65 17.57
CA LYS A 107 -1.74 -38.49 19.00
C LYS A 107 -2.40 -37.24 19.58
N ASN A 108 -2.29 -36.09 18.91
CA ASN A 108 -2.83 -34.81 19.39
C ASN A 108 -4.35 -34.81 19.45
N LEU A 109 -5.01 -35.45 18.49
CA LEU A 109 -6.47 -35.49 18.38
C LEU A 109 -7.09 -36.71 19.09
N GLY A 110 -6.28 -37.65 19.60
CA GLY A 110 -6.76 -38.88 20.25
C GLY A 110 -7.51 -39.84 19.31
N VAL A 111 -7.26 -39.76 18.00
CA VAL A 111 -7.89 -40.63 16.97
C VAL A 111 -6.87 -41.60 16.38
N SER A 112 -7.35 -42.67 15.75
CA SER A 112 -6.45 -43.61 15.07
C SER A 112 -5.75 -42.97 13.87
N TYR A 113 -4.51 -43.37 13.59
CA TYR A 113 -3.76 -42.97 12.39
C TYR A 113 -4.58 -43.14 11.11
N LYS A 114 -5.26 -44.28 10.97
CA LYS A 114 -6.07 -44.61 9.78
C LYS A 114 -7.27 -43.68 9.63
N ALA A 115 -7.87 -43.21 10.73
CA ALA A 115 -8.97 -42.26 10.67
C ALA A 115 -8.49 -40.89 10.16
N VAL A 116 -7.35 -40.41 10.68
CA VAL A 116 -6.76 -39.12 10.26
C VAL A 116 -6.34 -39.17 8.79
N SER A 117 -5.61 -40.21 8.37
CA SER A 117 -5.13 -40.32 6.99
C SER A 117 -6.28 -40.47 5.99
N ASN A 118 -7.27 -41.30 6.28
CA ASN A 118 -8.45 -41.44 5.42
C ASN A 118 -9.24 -40.13 5.33
N SER A 119 -9.40 -39.41 6.45
CA SER A 119 -10.05 -38.11 6.45
C SER A 119 -9.32 -37.12 5.54
N TYR A 120 -8.00 -37.01 5.70
CA TYR A 120 -7.16 -36.13 4.90
C TYR A 120 -7.30 -36.37 3.39
N TYR A 121 -7.15 -37.61 2.93
CA TYR A 121 -7.25 -37.91 1.49
C TYR A 121 -8.67 -37.74 0.94
N ARG A 122 -9.70 -38.09 1.72
CA ARG A 122 -11.10 -37.82 1.34
C ARG A 122 -11.38 -36.33 1.23
N LEU A 123 -10.82 -35.54 2.13
CA LEU A 123 -11.01 -34.10 2.14
C LEU A 123 -10.34 -33.42 0.96
N ILE A 124 -9.15 -33.86 0.53
CA ILE A 124 -8.53 -33.38 -0.71
C ILE A 124 -9.45 -33.63 -1.92
N LEU A 125 -10.03 -34.82 -2.01
CA LEU A 125 -10.98 -35.14 -3.09
C LEU A 125 -12.23 -34.27 -3.01
N LYS A 126 -12.75 -34.02 -1.80
CA LYS A 126 -13.90 -33.14 -1.56
C LYS A 126 -13.62 -31.71 -2.01
N LEU A 127 -12.49 -31.12 -1.58
CA LEU A 127 -12.08 -29.77 -1.99
C LEU A 127 -11.94 -29.66 -3.51
N ARG A 128 -11.32 -30.65 -4.16
CA ARG A 128 -11.19 -30.67 -5.63
C ARG A 128 -12.54 -30.69 -6.35
N ARG A 129 -13.55 -31.37 -5.80
CA ARG A 129 -14.91 -31.38 -6.37
C ARG A 129 -15.57 -30.01 -6.21
N MET A 130 -15.50 -29.45 -5.01
CA MET A 130 -16.07 -28.13 -4.70
C MET A 130 -15.46 -27.03 -5.58
N MET A 131 -14.14 -27.05 -5.77
CA MET A 131 -13.44 -26.08 -6.62
C MET A 131 -13.73 -26.24 -8.12
N LYS A 132 -14.20 -27.40 -8.57
CA LYS A 132 -14.61 -27.63 -9.97
C LYS A 132 -16.03 -27.17 -10.28
N GLY A 133 -16.77 -26.65 -9.30
CA GLY A 133 -18.17 -26.24 -9.46
C GLY A 133 -19.17 -27.38 -9.31
N ASP A 134 -18.74 -28.60 -8.96
CA ASP A 134 -19.63 -29.67 -8.52
C ASP A 134 -20.04 -29.37 -7.07
N ALA A 135 -20.98 -28.44 -6.90
CA ALA A 135 -21.61 -28.20 -5.61
C ALA A 135 -22.28 -29.50 -5.15
N MET A 136 -21.87 -30.02 -3.99
CA MET A 136 -22.56 -31.13 -3.35
C MET A 136 -23.95 -30.66 -2.95
N HIS A 137 -24.95 -31.04 -3.74
CA HIS A 137 -26.31 -31.16 -3.25
C HIS A 137 -26.31 -32.34 -2.26
N ASP A 138 -26.35 -32.01 -0.97
CA ASP A 138 -26.85 -32.92 0.07
C ASP A 138 -28.38 -32.85 0.10
#